data_AF-A0A5C7EUB4-F1
#
_entry.id   AF-A0A5C7EUB4-F1
#
_cell.length_a   1.000
_cell.length_b   1.000
_cell.length_c   1.000
_cell.angle_alpha   90.00
_cell.angle_beta   90.00
_cell.angle_gamma   90.00
#
_symmetry.space_group_name_H-M   'P 1'
#
loop_
_entity.id
_entity.type
_entity.pdbx_description
1 polymer ?
#
loop_
_entity_poly.entity_id
_entity_poly.type
_entity_poly.pdbx_seq_one_letter_code
_entity_poly.pdbx_strand_id
1 'polypeptide(L)'
;MKNKNVYITELIKEGDNYSSENNKKIAHGQYISDASTEFLSWISKVEDYIYTNFDENSGPYKMLQSANKSKFSGYYLSEFDRELAKFKGAIKSCETLKPNKSKSENLIISLIKNPFFWTVLVITIGGAYKLGFDNGNSKFDTEKQEFKDRNKILNDSINLLKTENDKLKRKK
;
A
#
# COMPACT_ATOMS: atom_id res chain seq x y z
N MET A 1 -1.53 38.06 3.76
CA MET A 1 -2.43 37.47 2.74
C MET A 1 -2.29 35.96 2.80
N LYS A 2 -3.37 35.22 3.08
CA LYS A 2 -3.35 33.75 3.09
C LYS A 2 -3.11 33.26 1.66
N ASN A 3 -2.15 32.37 1.46
CA ASN A 3 -1.93 31.67 0.19
C ASN A 3 -3.22 30.93 -0.17
N LYS A 4 -4.06 31.57 -0.98
CA LYS A 4 -5.35 31.01 -1.40
C LYS A 4 -5.01 29.90 -2.37
N ASN A 5 -5.50 28.68 -2.10
CA ASN A 5 -5.23 27.54 -2.96
C ASN A 5 -5.83 27.85 -4.35
N VAL A 6 -4.95 28.14 -5.32
CA VAL A 6 -5.30 28.57 -6.69
C VAL A 6 -6.27 27.57 -7.32
N TYR A 7 -6.03 26.28 -7.08
CA TYR A 7 -6.85 25.18 -7.57
C TYR A 7 -8.30 25.21 -7.05
N ILE A 8 -8.51 25.46 -5.75
CA ILE A 8 -9.88 25.57 -5.19
C ILE A 8 -10.61 26.76 -5.83
N THR A 9 -9.90 27.87 -6.01
CA THR A 9 -10.49 29.08 -6.60
C THR A 9 -10.92 28.84 -8.04
N GLU A 10 -10.14 28.08 -8.81
CA GLU A 10 -10.49 27.66 -10.18
C GLU A 10 -11.70 26.73 -10.19
N LEU A 11 -11.75 25.71 -9.33
CA LEU A 11 -12.91 24.80 -9.23
C LEU A 11 -14.21 25.52 -8.87
N ILE A 12 -14.14 26.53 -7.99
CA ILE A 12 -15.30 27.36 -7.65
C ILE A 12 -15.78 28.14 -8.87
N LYS A 13 -14.85 28.81 -9.57
CA LYS A 13 -15.18 29.56 -10.79
C LYS A 13 -15.74 28.67 -11.89
N GLU A 14 -15.18 27.48 -12.08
CA GLU A 14 -15.70 26.49 -13.04
C GLU A 14 -17.12 26.07 -12.64
N GLY A 15 -17.37 25.86 -11.35
CA GLY A 15 -18.69 25.51 -10.82
C GLY A 15 -19.77 26.56 -11.08
N ASP A 16 -19.41 27.84 -11.03
CA ASP A 16 -20.33 28.94 -11.29
C ASP A 16 -20.86 28.95 -12.73
N ASN A 17 -20.18 28.27 -13.66
CA ASN A 17 -20.63 28.10 -15.04
C ASN A 17 -21.70 27.00 -15.21
N TYR A 18 -22.10 26.29 -14.15
CA TYR A 18 -23.12 25.24 -14.23
C TYR A 18 -24.41 25.64 -13.50
N SER A 19 -25.53 25.29 -14.11
CA SER A 19 -26.90 25.41 -13.62
C SER A 19 -27.82 24.47 -14.41
N SER A 20 -29.02 24.24 -13.91
CA SER A 20 -30.03 23.49 -14.67
C SER A 20 -30.38 24.14 -16.01
N GLU A 21 -30.23 25.47 -16.13
CA GLU A 21 -30.51 26.23 -17.34
C GLU A 21 -29.53 25.96 -18.48
N ASN A 22 -28.25 25.73 -18.16
CA ASN A 22 -27.22 25.41 -19.15
C ASN A 22 -26.89 23.91 -19.23
N ASN A 23 -27.48 23.11 -18.35
CA ASN A 23 -27.44 21.64 -18.36
C ASN A 23 -28.87 21.09 -18.51
N LYS A 24 -29.52 21.46 -19.62
CA LYS A 24 -30.84 20.93 -20.01
C LYS A 24 -30.86 20.54 -21.48
N LYS A 25 -31.71 19.58 -21.80
CA LYS A 25 -32.09 19.22 -23.17
C LYS A 25 -33.60 19.14 -23.30
N ILE A 26 -34.07 19.15 -24.55
CA ILE A 26 -35.47 18.89 -24.86
C ILE A 26 -35.64 17.39 -25.08
N ALA A 27 -36.51 16.75 -24.30
CA ALA A 27 -36.93 15.37 -24.48
C ALA A 27 -38.45 15.31 -24.37
N HIS A 28 -39.11 14.61 -25.30
CA HIS A 28 -40.57 14.48 -25.34
C HIS A 28 -41.33 15.82 -25.23
N GLY A 29 -40.78 16.89 -25.82
CA GLY A 29 -41.39 18.23 -25.81
C GLY A 29 -41.23 19.00 -24.49
N GLN A 30 -40.47 18.48 -23.53
CA GLN A 30 -40.21 19.12 -22.24
C GLN A 30 -38.71 19.37 -22.04
N TYR A 31 -38.37 20.41 -21.27
CA TYR A 31 -37.01 20.60 -20.78
C TYR A 31 -36.73 19.64 -19.64
N ILE A 32 -35.68 18.84 -19.78
CA ILE A 32 -35.18 17.94 -18.75
C ILE A 32 -33.74 18.31 -18.43
N SER A 33 -33.33 18.14 -17.17
CA SER A 33 -31.92 18.27 -16.80
C SER A 33 -31.11 17.18 -17.48
N ASP A 34 -29.91 17.54 -17.93
CA ASP A 34 -28.98 16.64 -18.59
C ASP A 34 -27.57 16.93 -18.11
N ALA A 35 -26.94 15.94 -17.48
CA ALA A 35 -25.58 16.09 -16.98
C ALA A 35 -24.61 16.01 -18.16
N SER A 36 -24.13 17.18 -18.62
CA SER A 36 -23.10 17.26 -19.66
C SER A 36 -21.80 16.56 -19.23
N THR A 37 -20.98 16.16 -20.20
CA THR A 37 -19.68 15.53 -19.90
C THR A 37 -18.76 16.49 -19.16
N GLU A 38 -18.81 17.78 -19.48
CA GLU A 38 -18.08 18.86 -18.81
C GLU A 38 -18.52 18.99 -17.35
N PHE A 39 -19.84 18.98 -17.10
CA PHE A 39 -20.39 19.01 -15.75
C PHE A 39 -19.96 17.79 -14.93
N LEU A 40 -20.05 16.58 -15.51
CA LEU A 40 -19.62 15.35 -14.85
C LEU A 40 -18.12 15.34 -14.55
N SER A 41 -17.31 15.89 -15.47
CA SER A 41 -15.87 16.09 -15.26
C SER A 41 -15.61 17.02 -14.08
N TRP A 42 -16.34 18.14 -13.99
CA TRP A 42 -16.24 19.06 -12.86
C TRP A 42 -16.64 18.39 -11.53
N ILE A 43 -17.74 17.64 -11.51
CA ILE A 43 -18.16 16.85 -10.34
C ILE A 43 -17.03 15.91 -9.91
N SER A 44 -16.43 15.19 -10.85
CA SER A 44 -15.31 14.28 -10.55
C SER A 44 -14.10 15.00 -9.94
N LYS A 45 -13.76 16.20 -10.43
CA LYS A 45 -12.64 17.00 -9.86
C LYS A 45 -12.94 17.45 -8.43
N VAL A 46 -14.20 17.84 -8.14
CA VAL A 46 -14.63 18.23 -6.79
C VAL A 46 -14.59 17.04 -5.85
N GLU A 47 -15.11 15.88 -6.27
CA GLU A 47 -15.06 14.64 -5.50
C GLU A 47 -13.63 14.23 -5.19
N ASP A 48 -12.76 14.17 -6.20
CA ASP A 48 -11.36 13.80 -6.02
C ASP A 48 -10.63 14.73 -5.04
N TYR A 49 -10.82 16.04 -5.18
CA TYR A 49 -10.21 17.01 -4.29
C TYR A 49 -10.66 16.81 -2.83
N ILE A 50 -11.97 16.68 -2.60
CA ILE A 50 -12.51 16.52 -1.25
C ILE A 50 -12.08 15.18 -0.66
N TYR A 51 -12.20 14.08 -1.39
CA TYR A 51 -11.84 12.75 -0.92
C TYR A 51 -10.35 12.58 -0.70
N THR A 52 -9.50 13.30 -1.42
CA THR A 52 -8.04 13.25 -1.22
C THR A 52 -7.58 14.08 -0.02
N ASN A 53 -8.24 15.21 0.26
CA ASN A 53 -7.73 16.20 1.23
C ASN A 53 -8.51 16.26 2.55
N PHE A 54 -9.74 15.74 2.59
CA PHE A 54 -10.62 15.84 3.75
C PHE A 54 -11.12 14.48 4.24
N ASP A 55 -11.15 14.31 5.56
CA ASP A 55 -11.64 13.09 6.20
C ASP A 55 -13.18 12.99 6.15
N GLU A 56 -13.70 11.83 6.50
CA GLU A 56 -15.14 11.54 6.43
C GLU A 56 -15.97 12.36 7.42
N ASN A 57 -15.32 12.89 8.46
CA ASN A 57 -15.96 13.67 9.51
C ASN A 57 -16.06 15.16 9.18
N SER A 58 -15.31 15.62 8.18
CA SER A 58 -15.24 17.00 7.75
C SER A 58 -16.55 17.50 7.12
N GLY A 59 -16.81 18.80 7.26
CA GLY A 59 -17.95 19.48 6.65
C GLY A 59 -18.04 19.32 5.12
N PRO A 60 -16.95 19.54 4.35
CA PRO A 60 -16.95 19.34 2.90
C PRO A 60 -17.34 17.92 2.50
N TYR A 61 -16.81 16.92 3.19
CA TYR A 61 -17.08 15.51 2.90
C TYR A 61 -18.54 15.13 3.19
N LYS A 62 -19.08 15.54 4.35
CA LYS A 62 -20.48 15.29 4.72
C LYS A 62 -21.46 15.98 3.78
N MET A 63 -21.17 17.23 3.39
CA MET A 63 -21.97 17.95 2.41
C MET A 63 -22.00 17.21 1.06
N LEU A 64 -20.84 16.77 0.59
CA LEU A 64 -20.70 16.01 -0.64
C LEU A 64 -21.47 14.68 -0.58
N GLN A 65 -21.36 13.91 0.51
CA GLN A 65 -22.12 12.67 0.69
C GLN A 65 -23.64 12.86 0.67
N SER A 66 -24.12 14.03 1.11
CA SER A 66 -25.56 14.32 1.11
C SER A 66 -26.13 14.61 -0.29
N ALA A 67 -25.27 14.76 -1.30
CA ALA A 67 -25.68 15.08 -2.67
C ALA A 67 -26.09 13.83 -3.44
N ASN A 68 -27.23 13.91 -4.15
CA ASN A 68 -27.75 12.81 -4.94
C ASN A 68 -27.49 13.03 -6.44
N LYS A 69 -26.44 12.38 -6.95
CA LYS A 69 -26.04 12.45 -8.37
C LYS A 69 -27.13 11.99 -9.34
N SER A 70 -28.08 11.15 -8.91
CA SER A 70 -29.17 10.70 -9.76
C SER A 70 -30.14 11.82 -10.14
N LYS A 71 -30.08 12.97 -9.47
CA LYS A 71 -30.92 14.14 -9.74
C LYS A 71 -30.32 15.10 -10.76
N PHE A 72 -29.11 14.84 -11.23
CA PHE A 72 -28.49 15.63 -12.29
C PHE A 72 -29.01 15.31 -13.70
N SER A 73 -29.89 14.32 -13.82
CA SER A 73 -30.59 14.04 -15.08
C SER A 73 -32.02 13.62 -14.79
N GLY A 74 -32.98 14.24 -15.45
CA GLY A 74 -34.41 13.95 -15.26
C GLY A 74 -35.32 15.18 -15.41
N TYR A 75 -36.58 15.01 -15.05
CA TYR A 75 -37.62 16.00 -15.35
C TYR A 75 -37.64 17.21 -14.40
N TYR A 76 -36.89 17.17 -13.30
CA TYR A 76 -36.95 18.21 -12.27
C TYR A 76 -35.69 19.08 -12.24
N LEU A 77 -35.72 20.21 -12.96
CA LEU A 77 -34.62 21.18 -13.01
C LEU A 77 -34.25 21.73 -11.63
N SER A 78 -35.24 21.95 -10.75
CA SER A 78 -35.00 22.42 -9.39
C SER A 78 -34.24 21.40 -8.51
N GLU A 79 -34.38 20.10 -8.79
CA GLU A 79 -33.60 19.08 -8.09
C GLU A 79 -32.14 19.12 -8.54
N PHE A 80 -31.88 19.39 -9.82
CA PHE A 80 -30.52 19.59 -10.33
C PHE A 80 -29.82 20.73 -9.57
N ASP A 81 -30.45 21.91 -9.51
CA ASP A 81 -29.83 23.08 -8.85
C ASP A 81 -29.66 22.87 -7.35
N ARG A 82 -30.62 22.19 -6.70
CA ARG A 82 -30.52 21.83 -5.28
C ARG A 82 -29.32 20.93 -5.01
N GLU A 83 -29.11 19.89 -5.81
CA GLU A 83 -27.98 18.99 -5.64
C GLU A 83 -26.66 19.67 -6.03
N LEU A 84 -26.66 20.52 -7.06
CA LEU A 84 -25.50 21.31 -7.47
C LEU A 84 -25.06 22.29 -6.37
N ALA A 85 -26.01 22.92 -5.69
CA ALA A 85 -25.72 23.80 -4.56
C ALA A 85 -24.95 23.10 -3.44
N LYS A 86 -25.16 21.78 -3.23
CA LYS A 86 -24.39 21.00 -2.26
C LYS A 86 -22.94 20.84 -2.69
N PHE A 87 -22.68 20.53 -3.96
CA PHE A 87 -21.31 20.47 -4.50
C PHE A 87 -20.61 21.84 -4.42
N LYS A 88 -21.29 22.91 -4.82
CA LYS A 88 -20.79 24.29 -4.69
C LYS A 88 -20.51 24.66 -3.23
N GLY A 89 -21.41 24.32 -2.32
CA GLY A 89 -21.23 24.52 -0.87
C GLY A 89 -20.06 23.72 -0.30
N ALA A 90 -19.91 22.46 -0.72
CA ALA A 90 -18.82 21.60 -0.30
C ALA A 90 -17.46 22.18 -0.73
N ILE A 91 -17.26 22.51 -2.01
CA ILE A 91 -15.99 23.09 -2.46
C ILE A 91 -15.73 24.49 -1.88
N LYS A 92 -16.79 25.30 -1.68
CA LYS A 92 -16.68 26.61 -1.04
C LYS A 92 -16.18 26.50 0.40
N SER A 93 -16.64 25.48 1.14
CA SER A 93 -16.19 25.24 2.51
C SER A 93 -14.69 24.84 2.59
N CYS A 94 -14.13 24.29 1.51
CA CYS A 94 -12.69 24.02 1.44
C CYS A 94 -11.82 25.29 1.37
N GLU A 95 -12.36 26.48 1.05
CA GLU A 95 -11.58 27.73 1.09
C GLU A 95 -11.20 28.16 2.51
N THR A 96 -12.03 27.79 3.49
CA THR A 96 -11.86 28.23 4.89
C THR A 96 -11.25 27.14 5.77
N LEU A 97 -11.52 25.88 5.44
CA LEU A 97 -11.04 24.72 6.18
C LEU A 97 -9.65 24.27 5.69
N LYS A 98 -8.79 23.89 6.62
CA LYS A 98 -7.52 23.25 6.30
C LYS A 98 -7.75 21.76 5.99
N PRO A 99 -7.09 21.19 4.97
CA PRO A 99 -7.05 19.74 4.75
C PRO A 99 -6.71 19.01 6.04
N ASN A 100 -7.55 18.04 6.41
CA ASN A 100 -7.42 17.27 7.65
C ASN A 100 -7.23 15.77 7.39
N LYS A 101 -7.32 15.32 6.13
CA LYS A 101 -7.00 13.94 5.79
C LYS A 101 -5.48 13.78 5.85
N SER A 102 -5.03 13.02 6.83
CA SER A 102 -3.68 12.50 6.80
C SER A 102 -3.55 11.66 5.53
N LYS A 103 -2.58 12.00 4.67
CA LYS A 103 -2.08 11.01 3.71
C LYS A 103 -1.50 9.91 4.58
N SER A 104 -2.30 8.89 4.87
CA SER A 104 -1.82 7.68 5.53
C SER A 104 -0.76 7.12 4.59
N GLU A 105 0.49 7.50 4.81
CA GLU A 105 1.61 6.77 4.26
C GLU A 105 1.40 5.36 4.78
N ASN A 106 1.06 4.43 3.89
CA ASN A 106 0.93 3.03 4.25
C ASN A 106 2.15 2.69 5.09
N LEU A 107 1.95 2.26 6.34
CA LEU A 107 3.04 2.05 7.29
C LEU A 107 4.13 1.15 6.68
N ILE A 108 3.72 0.19 5.85
CA ILE A 108 4.57 -0.69 5.04
C ILE A 108 5.50 0.10 4.10
N ILE A 109 4.96 1.10 3.38
CA ILE A 109 5.73 1.94 2.46
C ILE A 109 6.71 2.82 3.24
N SER A 110 6.31 3.35 4.40
CA SER A 110 7.21 4.12 5.27
C SER A 110 8.35 3.25 5.83
N LEU A 111 8.04 2.01 6.24
CA LEU A 111 9.02 1.01 6.66
C LEU A 111 10.03 0.65 5.54
N ILE A 112 9.58 0.38 4.32
CA ILE A 112 10.47 0.01 3.19
C ILE A 112 11.37 1.17 2.75
N LYS A 113 10.88 2.41 2.85
CA LYS A 113 11.67 3.62 2.55
C LYS A 113 12.74 3.90 3.59
N ASN A 114 12.62 3.34 4.80
CA ASN A 114 13.56 3.58 5.87
C ASN A 114 14.87 2.81 5.61
N PRO A 115 16.04 3.49 5.48
CA PRO A 115 17.32 2.82 5.27
C PRO A 115 17.68 1.81 6.38
N PHE A 116 17.24 2.05 7.61
CA PHE A 116 17.49 1.15 8.75
C PHE A 116 16.78 -0.20 8.61
N PHE A 117 15.67 -0.27 7.87
CA PHE A 117 14.99 -1.55 7.62
C PHE A 117 15.91 -2.51 6.87
N TRP A 118 16.60 -2.01 5.85
CA TRP A 118 17.51 -2.82 5.03
C TRP A 118 18.79 -3.21 5.78
N THR A 119 19.33 -2.34 6.64
CA THR A 119 20.54 -2.67 7.41
C THR A 119 20.28 -3.79 8.40
N VAL A 120 19.17 -3.73 9.15
CA VAL A 120 18.79 -4.78 10.10
C VAL A 120 18.59 -6.11 9.36
N LEU A 121 17.87 -6.08 8.23
CA LEU A 121 17.62 -7.27 7.43
C LEU A 121 18.93 -7.96 6.99
N VAL A 122 19.87 -7.19 6.43
CA VAL A 122 21.16 -7.73 5.96
C VAL A 122 22.01 -8.27 7.13
N ILE A 123 22.01 -7.59 8.27
CA ILE A 123 22.74 -8.04 9.47
C ILE A 123 22.15 -9.35 9.99
N THR A 124 20.82 -9.50 10.05
CA THR A 124 20.18 -10.73 10.51
C THR A 124 20.47 -11.91 9.57
N ILE A 125 20.38 -11.70 8.26
CA ILE A 125 20.70 -12.74 7.27
C ILE A 125 22.18 -13.13 7.35
N GLY A 126 23.09 -12.15 7.40
CA GLY A 126 24.53 -12.39 7.51
C GLY A 126 24.90 -13.11 8.81
N GLY A 127 24.29 -12.73 9.94
CA GLY A 127 24.47 -13.38 11.22
C GLY A 127 24.01 -14.84 11.21
N ALA A 128 22.81 -15.09 10.68
CA ALA A 128 22.27 -16.45 10.54
C ALA A 128 23.15 -17.34 9.65
N TYR A 129 23.63 -16.81 8.52
CA TYR A 129 24.53 -17.53 7.63
C TYR A 129 25.85 -17.90 8.32
N LYS A 130 26.48 -16.94 9.01
CA LYS A 130 27.75 -17.19 9.71
C LYS A 130 27.60 -18.23 10.82
N LEU A 131 26.55 -18.13 11.63
CA LEU A 131 26.26 -19.11 12.67
C LEU A 131 26.04 -20.51 12.09
N GLY A 132 25.31 -20.60 10.96
CA GLY A 132 25.14 -21.86 10.24
C GLY A 132 26.45 -22.44 9.73
N PHE A 133 27.32 -21.61 9.16
CA PHE A 133 28.63 -22.02 8.64
C PHE A 133 29.57 -22.50 9.75
N ASP A 134 29.67 -21.75 10.85
CA ASP A 134 30.54 -22.08 11.98
C ASP A 134 30.09 -23.39 12.66
N ASN A 135 28.78 -23.57 12.83
CA ASN A 135 28.21 -24.80 13.38
C ASN A 135 28.37 -26.00 12.42
N GLY A 136 28.32 -25.77 11.12
CA GLY A 136 28.60 -26.79 10.10
C GLY A 136 30.03 -27.28 10.16
N ASN A 137 31.00 -26.36 10.24
CA ASN A 137 32.43 -26.70 10.30
C ASN A 137 32.79 -27.44 11.59
N SER A 138 32.30 -27.00 12.75
CA SER A 138 32.59 -27.66 14.02
C SER A 138 32.07 -29.11 14.04
N LYS A 139 30.87 -29.34 13.50
CA LYS A 139 30.29 -30.67 13.38
C LYS A 139 31.09 -31.54 12.42
N PHE A 140 31.49 -31.00 11.27
CA PHE A 140 32.30 -31.73 10.29
C PHE A 140 33.67 -32.14 10.84
N ASP A 141 34.35 -31.25 11.56
CA ASP A 141 35.65 -31.56 12.18
C ASP A 141 35.52 -32.62 13.28
N THR A 142 34.43 -32.58 14.06
CA THR A 142 34.12 -33.60 15.08
C THR A 142 33.90 -34.96 14.44
N GLU A 143 33.04 -35.04 13.42
CA GLU A 143 32.78 -36.29 12.68
C GLU A 143 34.07 -36.83 12.03
N LYS A 144 34.89 -35.95 11.46
CA LYS A 144 36.17 -36.33 10.84
C LYS A 144 37.16 -36.91 11.85
N GLN A 145 37.22 -36.40 13.07
CA GLN A 145 38.04 -36.98 14.14
C GLN A 145 37.51 -38.35 14.56
N GLU A 146 36.21 -38.48 14.80
CA GLU A 146 35.60 -39.76 15.16
C GLU A 146 35.85 -40.84 14.09
N PHE A 147 35.74 -40.49 12.81
CA PHE A 147 36.05 -41.41 11.72
C PHE A 147 37.52 -41.83 11.69
N LYS A 148 38.46 -40.91 11.97
CA LYS A 148 39.89 -41.24 12.08
C LYS A 148 40.17 -42.20 13.22
N ASP A 149 39.56 -41.96 14.39
CA ASP A 149 39.76 -42.79 15.57
C ASP A 149 39.20 -44.20 15.37
N ARG A 150 38.01 -44.32 14.79
CA ARG A 150 37.42 -45.62 14.42
C ARG A 150 38.31 -46.39 13.42
N ASN A 151 38.84 -45.71 12.40
CA ASN A 151 39.74 -46.35 11.44
C ASN A 151 41.06 -46.82 12.08
N LYS A 152 41.59 -46.06 13.04
CA LYS A 152 42.79 -46.46 13.78
C LYS A 152 42.54 -47.74 14.59
N ILE A 153 41.45 -47.76 15.38
CA ILE A 153 41.06 -48.95 16.17
C ILE A 153 40.84 -50.16 15.27
N LEU A 154 40.20 -49.97 14.12
CA LEU A 154 39.97 -51.05 13.16
C LEU A 154 41.28 -51.59 12.58
N ASN A 155 42.21 -50.72 12.17
CA ASN A 155 43.51 -51.13 11.66
C ASN A 155 44.35 -51.85 12.72
N ASP A 156 44.34 -51.38 13.96
CA ASP A 156 45.03 -52.04 15.08
C ASP A 156 44.45 -53.43 15.33
N SER A 157 43.12 -53.57 15.28
CA SER A 157 42.43 -54.86 15.40
C SER A 157 42.79 -55.82 14.25
N ILE A 158 42.85 -55.33 13.00
CA ILE A 158 43.28 -56.13 11.84
C ILE A 158 44.72 -56.61 12.00
N ASN A 159 45.62 -55.75 12.47
CA ASN A 159 47.02 -56.10 12.68
C ASN A 159 47.21 -57.15 13.78
N LEU A 160 46.43 -57.03 14.87
CA LEU A 160 46.40 -58.04 15.94
C LEU A 160 45.93 -59.39 15.40
N LEU A 161 44.80 -59.42 14.67
CA LEU A 161 44.27 -60.64 14.08
C LEU A 161 45.24 -61.28 13.06
N LYS A 162 45.92 -60.49 12.24
CA LYS A 162 46.96 -60.99 11.32
C LYS A 162 48.10 -61.64 12.10
N THR A 163 48.58 -60.98 13.15
CA THR A 163 49.66 -61.50 14.00
C THR A 163 49.25 -62.82 14.67
N GLU A 164 48.01 -62.91 15.15
CA GLU A 164 47.47 -64.11 15.77
C GLU A 164 47.31 -65.26 14.75
N ASN A 165 46.80 -64.96 13.55
CA ASN A 165 46.68 -65.93 12.47
C ASN A 165 48.05 -66.45 11.99
N ASP A 166 49.06 -65.58 11.90
CA ASP A 166 50.42 -65.97 11.58
C ASP A 166 51.04 -66.87 12.66
N LYS A 167 50.77 -66.62 13.94
CA LYS A 167 51.18 -67.50 15.04
C LYS A 167 50.52 -68.88 14.95
N LEU A 168 49.24 -68.93 14.59
CA LEU A 168 48.50 -70.18 14.41
C LEU A 168 49.04 -70.99 13.23
N LYS A 169 49.37 -70.35 12.10
CA LYS A 169 49.97 -71.02 10.94
C LYS A 169 51.33 -71.64 11.23
N ARG A 170 52.15 -71.05 12.12
CA ARG A 170 53.47 -71.59 12.51
C ARG A 170 53.40 -72.79 13.47
N LYS A 171 52.23 -73.05 14.06
CA LYS A 171 52.01 -74.17 15.01
C LYS A 171 51.42 -75.41 14.33
N LYS A 172 51.02 -75.33 13.07
CA LYS A 172 50.67 -76.47 12.21
C LYS A 172 51.87 -76.86 11.37
#